data_AF-A0A7S3NT95-F1
#
_entry.id   AF-A0A7S3NT95-F1
#
_cell.length_a   1.000
_cell.length_b   1.000
_cell.length_c   1.000
_cell.angle_alpha   90.00
_cell.angle_beta   90.00
_cell.angle_gamma   90.00
#
_symmetry.space_group_name_H-M   'P 1'
#
loop_
_entity.id
_entity.type
_entity.pdbx_description
1 polymer ?
#
loop_
_entity_poly.entity_id
_entity_poly.type
_entity_poly.pdbx_seq_one_letter_code
_entity_poly.pdbx_strand_id
1 'polypeptide(L)'
;RHIQSWESEFIDSQRVWTEYKLKRQEAQVQNRRLTLRDLDDSWDRGIPRINTLFQKDRLTLAYDKGWRVRQDFKQYQMLKQNPFWWTHQKHDGKLWNLNNYRTDMIQALGGVEGILEHTLFKGTYFIRWEGLFWEKASGFEQSMKYKKLTHAQRSGLNQIPNRRFTLWWSPTINRMNVYVGFQVQLDLTGIFMHGKIPTLKISLIQIFRAHLWQKIHENIVMDLCQVLDQESDHLEIQNTQKESIHPRKSYKMNSSCADIILMANYNWQVSNPSLLHHSKDIYDGTTSP
;
A
#
# COMPACT_ATOMS: atom_id res chain seq x y z
N ARG A 1 22.55 -13.25 4.37
CA ARG A 1 22.73 -12.13 5.32
C ARG A 1 21.76 -12.20 6.50
N HIS A 2 20.44 -12.34 6.29
CA HIS A 2 19.46 -12.34 7.40
C HIS A 2 19.11 -13.72 7.96
N ILE A 3 19.71 -14.80 7.42
CA ILE A 3 19.63 -16.15 7.98
C ILE A 3 21.04 -16.51 8.43
N GLN A 4 21.16 -16.94 9.67
CA GLN A 4 22.41 -17.33 10.29
C GLN A 4 22.85 -18.72 9.77
N SER A 5 24.16 -18.96 9.68
CA SER A 5 24.67 -20.27 9.29
C SER A 5 24.49 -21.28 10.42
N TRP A 6 24.28 -22.55 10.08
CA TRP A 6 24.13 -23.62 11.07
C TRP A 6 25.33 -23.74 12.01
N GLU A 7 26.55 -23.61 11.50
CA GLU A 7 27.76 -23.64 12.31
C GLU A 7 27.72 -22.59 13.43
N SER A 8 27.41 -21.34 13.07
CA SER A 8 27.33 -20.27 14.07
C SER A 8 26.14 -20.44 15.02
N GLU A 9 25.01 -21.00 14.58
CA GLU A 9 23.89 -21.36 15.46
C GLU A 9 24.26 -22.46 16.45
N PHE A 10 25.04 -23.47 16.04
CA PHE A 10 25.49 -24.54 16.94
C PHE A 10 26.48 -24.04 17.98
N ILE A 11 27.44 -23.22 17.57
CA ILE A 11 28.40 -22.58 18.49
C ILE A 11 27.66 -21.67 19.47
N ASP A 12 26.75 -20.83 18.98
CA ASP A 12 25.96 -19.93 19.83
C ASP A 12 25.04 -20.72 20.78
N SER A 13 24.45 -21.82 20.31
CA SER A 13 23.61 -22.69 21.14
C SER A 13 24.37 -23.25 22.33
N GLN A 14 25.59 -23.77 22.13
CA GLN A 14 26.39 -24.30 23.22
C GLN A 14 26.71 -23.22 24.26
N ARG A 15 27.08 -22.02 23.81
CA ARG A 15 27.33 -20.87 24.69
C ARG A 15 26.07 -20.47 25.47
N VAL A 16 24.96 -20.27 24.77
CA VAL A 16 23.71 -19.78 25.33
C VAL A 16 23.13 -20.77 26.37
N TRP A 17 23.19 -22.08 26.09
CA TRP A 17 22.72 -23.09 27.05
C TRP A 17 23.65 -23.29 28.24
N THR A 18 24.96 -23.10 28.09
CA THR A 18 25.90 -23.13 29.22
C THR A 18 25.72 -21.93 30.14
N GLU A 19 25.57 -20.72 29.57
CA GLU A 19 25.23 -19.51 30.32
C GLU A 19 23.88 -19.64 31.04
N TYR A 20 22.85 -20.16 30.36
CA TYR A 20 21.55 -20.41 30.98
C TYR A 20 21.66 -21.36 32.18
N LYS A 21 22.47 -22.41 32.09
CA LYS A 21 22.70 -23.35 33.19
C LYS A 21 23.34 -22.65 34.40
N LEU A 22 24.35 -21.79 34.17
CA LEU A 22 25.00 -21.02 35.24
C LEU A 22 24.02 -20.04 35.90
N LYS A 23 23.33 -19.22 35.09
CA LYS A 23 22.30 -18.27 35.59
C LYS A 23 21.20 -18.97 36.39
N ARG A 24 20.80 -20.17 35.97
CA ARG A 24 19.81 -20.98 36.69
C ARG A 24 20.35 -21.46 38.04
N GLN A 25 21.61 -21.88 38.11
CA GLN A 25 22.25 -22.31 39.37
C GLN A 25 22.39 -21.13 40.34
N GLU A 26 22.84 -19.98 39.86
CA GLU A 26 22.95 -18.74 40.66
C GLU A 26 21.59 -18.32 41.22
N ALA A 27 20.55 -18.32 40.39
CA ALA A 27 19.19 -18.02 40.82
C ALA A 27 18.70 -19.01 41.90
N GLN A 28 19.01 -20.31 41.75
CA GLN A 28 18.67 -21.32 42.76
C GLN A 28 19.41 -21.10 44.09
N VAL A 29 20.71 -20.76 44.06
CA VAL A 29 21.49 -20.43 45.26
C VAL A 29 20.93 -19.20 45.96
N GLN A 30 20.47 -18.21 45.19
CA GLN A 30 19.82 -17.01 45.70
C GLN A 30 18.33 -17.22 46.09
N ASN A 31 17.81 -18.45 45.99
CA ASN A 31 16.38 -18.77 46.17
C ASN A 31 15.43 -17.88 45.34
N ARG A 32 15.89 -17.40 44.18
CA ARG A 32 15.15 -16.59 43.23
C ARG A 32 14.71 -17.45 42.04
N ARG A 33 13.53 -17.14 41.50
CA ARG A 33 13.11 -17.69 40.21
C ARG A 33 13.67 -16.85 39.06
N LEU A 34 14.25 -17.51 38.07
CA LEU A 34 14.71 -16.88 36.84
C LEU A 34 13.53 -16.23 36.09
N THR A 35 13.68 -14.97 35.71
CA THR A 35 12.65 -14.19 35.02
C THR A 35 13.05 -13.93 33.58
N LEU A 36 12.08 -13.47 32.76
CA LEU A 36 12.32 -13.06 31.38
C LEU A 36 13.47 -12.06 31.24
N ARG A 37 13.57 -11.10 32.17
CA ARG A 37 14.56 -10.02 32.14
C ARG A 37 16.00 -10.53 32.24
N ASP A 38 16.21 -11.68 32.89
CA ASP A 38 17.54 -12.25 33.09
C ASP A 38 18.09 -12.92 31.81
N LEU A 39 17.23 -13.10 30.80
CA LEU A 39 17.51 -13.83 29.56
C LEU A 39 17.26 -13.02 28.28
N ASP A 40 16.98 -11.73 28.38
CA ASP A 40 16.56 -10.89 27.25
C ASP A 40 17.60 -10.90 26.11
N ASP A 41 18.89 -10.84 26.47
CA ASP A 41 20.03 -10.89 25.54
C ASP A 41 20.10 -12.18 24.69
N SER A 42 19.52 -13.27 25.22
CA SER A 42 19.58 -14.63 24.69
C SER A 42 18.23 -15.19 24.25
N TRP A 43 17.18 -14.37 24.28
CA TRP A 43 15.79 -14.82 24.18
C TRP A 43 15.48 -15.66 22.94
N ASP A 44 15.91 -15.17 21.77
CA ASP A 44 15.69 -15.80 20.47
C ASP A 44 16.89 -16.65 20.00
N ARG A 45 17.80 -17.03 20.91
CA ARG A 45 19.01 -17.80 20.60
C ARG A 45 18.94 -19.24 21.09
N GLY A 46 19.83 -20.05 20.54
CA GLY A 46 20.02 -21.46 20.88
C GLY A 46 19.14 -22.42 20.09
N ILE A 47 19.57 -23.69 20.08
CA ILE A 47 18.84 -24.83 19.53
C ILE A 47 18.79 -25.92 20.61
N PRO A 48 17.62 -26.20 21.20
CA PRO A 48 16.33 -25.49 21.04
C PRO A 48 16.40 -24.01 21.49
N ARG A 49 15.49 -23.17 21.00
CA ARG A 49 15.43 -21.73 21.38
C ARG A 49 15.08 -21.55 22.85
N ILE A 50 15.79 -20.69 23.58
CA ILE A 50 15.57 -20.47 25.02
C ILE A 50 14.13 -20.04 25.34
N ASN A 51 13.54 -19.17 24.52
CA ASN A 51 12.17 -18.67 24.72
C ASN A 51 11.11 -19.79 24.81
N THR A 52 11.38 -21.00 24.29
CA THR A 52 10.47 -22.15 24.37
C THR A 52 10.20 -22.60 25.81
N LEU A 53 11.12 -22.33 26.75
CA LEU A 53 10.97 -22.64 28.17
C LEU A 53 9.82 -21.88 28.86
N PHE A 54 9.41 -20.76 28.27
CA PHE A 54 8.38 -19.85 28.78
C PHE A 54 7.05 -19.97 28.04
N GLN A 55 6.88 -21.02 27.23
CA GLN A 55 5.61 -21.30 26.57
C GLN A 55 4.51 -21.65 27.58
N LYS A 56 3.27 -21.25 27.26
CA LYS A 56 2.07 -21.56 28.05
C LYS A 56 1.85 -23.07 28.19
N ASP A 57 2.08 -23.83 27.10
CA ASP A 57 1.75 -25.25 27.00
C ASP A 57 2.94 -26.18 27.31
N ARG A 58 4.01 -25.69 27.94
CA ARG A 58 5.25 -26.47 28.13
C ARG A 58 5.05 -27.81 28.85
N LEU A 59 4.09 -27.87 29.78
CA LEU A 59 3.82 -29.07 30.58
C LEU A 59 3.18 -30.17 29.75
N THR A 60 2.31 -29.82 28.80
CA THR A 60 1.69 -30.81 27.90
C THR A 60 2.67 -31.27 26.83
N LEU A 61 3.50 -30.35 26.33
CA LEU A 61 4.55 -30.66 25.34
C LEU A 61 5.63 -31.61 25.87
N ALA A 62 5.82 -31.70 27.19
CA ALA A 62 6.74 -32.66 27.79
C ALA A 62 6.39 -34.12 27.43
N TYR A 63 5.10 -34.43 27.24
CA TYR A 63 4.60 -35.76 26.87
C TYR A 63 4.59 -36.01 25.36
N ASP A 64 4.77 -34.97 24.52
CA ASP A 64 4.76 -35.11 23.06
C ASP A 64 6.11 -35.65 22.54
N LYS A 65 6.30 -36.96 22.65
CA LYS A 65 7.49 -37.67 22.15
C LYS A 65 7.29 -38.17 20.72
N GLY A 66 8.39 -38.33 19.98
CA GLY A 66 8.37 -38.84 18.60
C GLY A 66 7.75 -37.88 17.57
N TRP A 67 7.59 -36.61 17.92
CA TRP A 67 6.90 -35.62 17.08
C TRP A 67 7.60 -35.37 15.73
N ARG A 68 8.94 -35.51 15.65
CA ARG A 68 9.69 -35.32 14.39
C ARG A 68 9.31 -36.36 13.33
N VAL A 69 9.35 -37.64 13.68
CA VAL A 69 8.93 -38.73 12.78
C VAL A 69 7.44 -38.61 12.45
N ARG A 70 6.61 -38.26 13.44
CA ARG A 70 5.18 -38.01 13.21
C ARG A 70 4.95 -36.89 12.19
N GLN A 71 5.74 -35.82 12.25
CA GLN A 71 5.65 -34.68 11.33
C GLN A 71 6.11 -35.05 9.92
N ASP A 72 7.17 -35.83 9.79
CA ASP A 72 7.66 -36.34 8.51
C ASP A 72 6.63 -37.28 7.84
N PHE A 73 6.02 -38.17 8.62
CA PHE A 73 5.02 -39.13 8.11
C PHE A 73 3.68 -38.47 7.73
N LYS A 74 3.46 -37.19 8.06
CA LYS A 74 2.28 -36.46 7.57
C LYS A 74 2.23 -36.39 6.05
N GLN A 75 3.35 -36.54 5.35
CA GLN A 75 3.35 -36.60 3.88
C GLN A 75 2.49 -37.75 3.33
N TYR A 76 2.33 -38.84 4.08
CA TYR A 76 1.50 -39.99 3.69
C TYR A 76 0.03 -39.86 4.13
N GLN A 77 -0.27 -38.93 5.04
CA GLN A 77 -1.62 -38.73 5.58
C GLN A 77 -2.31 -37.50 4.98
N MET A 78 -1.53 -36.47 4.64
CA MET A 78 -2.01 -35.18 4.20
C MET A 78 -1.56 -34.91 2.76
N LEU A 79 -2.49 -34.53 1.89
CA LEU A 79 -2.19 -34.17 0.51
C LEU A 79 -1.35 -32.88 0.39
N LYS A 80 -1.45 -31.99 1.38
CA LYS A 80 -0.72 -30.72 1.39
C LYS A 80 0.73 -30.95 1.85
N GLN A 81 1.68 -30.68 0.98
CA GLN A 81 3.10 -30.71 1.30
C GLN A 81 3.46 -29.62 2.33
N ASN A 82 4.23 -30.00 3.36
CA ASN A 82 4.76 -29.07 4.36
C ASN A 82 6.26 -28.82 4.11
N PRO A 83 6.68 -27.58 3.76
CA PRO A 83 8.09 -27.27 3.59
C PRO A 83 8.89 -27.29 4.91
N PHE A 84 8.21 -27.15 6.06
CA PHE A 84 8.82 -27.19 7.40
C PHE A 84 8.53 -28.54 8.09
N TRP A 85 8.85 -29.64 7.42
CA TRP A 85 8.64 -30.99 7.94
C TRP A 85 9.65 -31.36 9.04
N TRP A 86 10.85 -30.77 9.02
CA TRP A 86 11.96 -31.09 9.93
C TRP A 86 11.92 -30.34 11.26
N THR A 87 11.10 -29.29 11.40
CA THR A 87 11.03 -28.44 12.60
C THR A 87 9.60 -28.23 13.07
N HIS A 88 9.46 -27.87 14.36
CA HIS A 88 8.19 -27.49 14.95
C HIS A 88 8.38 -26.34 15.95
N GLN A 89 7.69 -25.22 15.73
CA GLN A 89 7.88 -24.00 16.51
C GLN A 89 7.60 -24.19 18.02
N LYS A 90 6.74 -25.13 18.41
CA LYS A 90 6.50 -25.40 19.83
C LYS A 90 7.69 -26.08 20.52
N HIS A 91 8.45 -26.91 19.79
CA HIS A 91 9.56 -27.69 20.36
C HIS A 91 10.91 -27.01 20.12
N ASP A 92 11.18 -26.60 18.87
CA ASP A 92 12.46 -26.01 18.47
C ASP A 92 12.47 -24.48 18.67
N GLY A 93 11.29 -23.84 18.70
CA GLY A 93 11.14 -22.39 18.61
C GLY A 93 11.18 -21.88 17.17
N LYS A 94 11.14 -20.56 17.01
CA LYS A 94 11.28 -19.93 15.69
C LYS A 94 12.76 -19.82 15.33
N LEU A 95 13.20 -20.56 14.31
CA LEU A 95 14.63 -20.67 13.97
C LEU A 95 15.15 -19.53 13.09
N TRP A 96 14.28 -18.65 12.57
CA TRP A 96 14.69 -17.50 11.75
C TRP A 96 13.93 -16.24 12.13
N ASN A 97 14.59 -15.10 11.99
CA ASN A 97 13.99 -13.78 12.17
C ASN A 97 14.31 -12.89 10.96
N LEU A 98 13.26 -12.49 10.22
CA LEU A 98 13.36 -11.68 9.00
C LEU A 98 12.82 -10.26 9.20
N ASN A 99 12.67 -9.80 10.45
CA ASN A 99 12.22 -8.45 10.75
C ASN A 99 13.17 -7.40 10.18
N ASN A 100 14.48 -7.63 10.29
CA ASN A 100 15.51 -6.73 9.74
C ASN A 100 15.48 -6.72 8.23
N TYR A 101 15.29 -7.88 7.58
CA TYR A 101 15.14 -7.94 6.12
C TYR A 101 14.01 -7.06 5.61
N ARG A 102 12.88 -7.01 6.32
CA ARG A 102 11.76 -6.11 5.97
C ARG A 102 12.19 -4.64 6.04
N THR A 103 12.88 -4.23 7.12
CA THR A 103 13.35 -2.85 7.30
C THR A 103 14.37 -2.48 6.23
N ASP A 104 15.35 -3.36 5.98
CA ASP A 104 16.41 -3.14 5.01
C ASP A 104 15.86 -3.08 3.58
N MET A 105 14.87 -3.91 3.25
CA MET A 105 14.18 -3.86 1.96
C MET A 105 13.47 -2.51 1.74
N ILE A 106 12.81 -1.98 2.77
CA ILE A 106 12.16 -0.66 2.69
C ILE A 106 13.20 0.43 2.42
N GLN A 107 14.33 0.39 3.13
CA GLN A 107 15.41 1.36 2.93
C GLN A 107 16.06 1.23 1.55
N ALA A 108 16.31 0.00 1.10
CA ALA A 108 16.90 -0.26 -0.21
C ALA A 108 16.03 0.24 -1.38
N LEU A 109 14.71 0.30 -1.18
CA LEU A 109 13.75 0.83 -2.16
C LEU A 109 13.55 2.36 -2.07
N GLY A 110 14.35 3.07 -1.28
CA GLY A 110 14.26 4.53 -1.13
C GLY A 110 13.36 5.00 0.01
N GLY A 111 13.14 4.16 1.02
CA GLY A 111 12.29 4.47 2.16
C GLY A 111 10.80 4.39 1.85
N VAL A 112 9.97 4.65 2.86
CA VAL A 112 8.50 4.50 2.70
C VAL A 112 7.95 5.52 1.71
N GLU A 113 8.37 6.78 1.79
CA GLU A 113 7.90 7.84 0.89
C GLU A 113 8.28 7.56 -0.56
N GLY A 114 9.53 7.17 -0.81
CA GLY A 114 9.99 6.80 -2.15
C GLY A 114 9.19 5.64 -2.75
N ILE A 115 8.81 4.65 -1.94
CA ILE A 115 7.93 3.56 -2.38
C ILE A 115 6.52 4.09 -2.70
N LEU A 116 5.98 5.01 -1.89
CA LEU A 116 4.62 5.53 -2.06
C LEU A 116 4.47 6.46 -3.28
N GLU A 117 5.56 7.07 -3.78
CA GLU A 117 5.53 7.79 -5.06
C GLU A 117 5.18 6.89 -6.25
N HIS A 118 5.45 5.59 -6.13
CA HIS A 118 5.12 4.60 -7.15
C HIS A 118 3.68 4.08 -7.07
N THR A 119 2.89 4.55 -6.10
CA THR A 119 1.54 4.06 -5.81
C THR A 119 0.49 5.17 -5.96
N LEU A 120 -0.78 4.79 -5.91
CA LEU A 120 -1.91 5.73 -5.91
C LEU A 120 -2.13 6.40 -4.54
N PHE A 121 -1.14 6.43 -3.65
CA PHE A 121 -1.28 6.95 -2.29
C PHE A 121 -1.74 8.42 -2.28
N LYS A 122 -1.08 9.30 -3.04
CA LYS A 122 -1.49 10.72 -3.17
C LYS A 122 -2.92 10.88 -3.69
N GLY A 123 -3.38 9.96 -4.55
CA GLY A 123 -4.75 9.93 -5.05
C GLY A 123 -5.80 9.60 -3.99
N THR A 124 -5.41 8.97 -2.88
CA THR A 124 -6.31 8.76 -1.72
C THR A 124 -6.43 9.99 -0.82
N TYR A 125 -5.55 10.98 -1.01
CA TYR A 125 -5.53 12.25 -0.27
C TYR A 125 -5.41 12.10 1.27
N PHE A 126 -4.85 10.98 1.75
CA PHE A 126 -4.45 10.87 3.16
C PHE A 126 -3.20 11.74 3.43
N ILE A 127 -3.21 12.46 4.55
CA ILE A 127 -2.11 13.36 4.96
C ILE A 127 -0.85 12.57 5.32
N ARG A 128 -1.03 11.40 5.94
CA ARG A 128 0.03 10.57 6.50
C ARG A 128 -0.21 9.10 6.19
N TRP A 129 0.87 8.34 6.06
CA TRP A 129 0.81 6.90 5.78
C TRP A 129 0.78 6.07 7.08
N GLU A 130 1.17 6.65 8.21
CA GLU A 130 1.12 6.01 9.51
C GLU A 130 -0.33 5.70 9.93
N GLY A 131 -0.56 4.48 10.45
CA GLY A 131 -1.88 4.06 10.89
C GLY A 131 -2.81 3.58 9.77
N LEU A 132 -2.32 3.48 8.53
CA LEU A 132 -3.05 2.82 7.45
C LEU A 132 -2.97 1.30 7.59
N PHE A 133 -4.12 0.65 7.40
CA PHE A 133 -4.23 -0.80 7.45
C PHE A 133 -4.86 -1.33 6.18
N TRP A 134 -4.23 -2.36 5.63
CA TRP A 134 -4.85 -3.16 4.58
C TRP A 134 -5.89 -4.08 5.20
N GLU A 135 -7.15 -3.90 4.81
CA GLU A 135 -8.20 -4.87 5.15
C GLU A 135 -7.85 -6.22 4.49
N LYS A 136 -7.58 -7.25 5.32
CA LYS A 136 -7.05 -8.55 4.88
C LYS A 136 -8.11 -9.46 4.26
N ALA A 137 -9.38 -9.23 4.55
CA ALA A 137 -10.50 -9.92 3.95
C ALA A 137 -11.73 -9.02 4.12
N SER A 138 -12.30 -8.57 3.01
CA SER A 138 -13.57 -7.85 3.07
C SER A 138 -14.66 -8.80 3.58
N GLY A 139 -15.65 -8.28 4.32
CA GLY A 139 -16.81 -9.07 4.74
C GLY A 139 -17.50 -9.80 3.57
N PHE A 140 -17.41 -9.24 2.36
CA PHE A 140 -17.88 -9.85 1.12
C PHE A 140 -17.14 -11.15 0.78
N GLU A 141 -15.81 -11.17 0.76
CA GLU A 141 -15.02 -12.37 0.44
C GLU A 141 -15.27 -13.49 1.44
N GLN A 142 -15.40 -13.16 2.74
CA GLN A 142 -15.73 -14.15 3.77
C GLN A 142 -17.14 -14.71 3.59
N SER A 143 -18.13 -13.86 3.28
CA SER A 143 -19.52 -14.28 3.05
C SER A 143 -19.67 -15.20 1.84
N MET A 144 -18.81 -15.05 0.83
CA MET A 144 -18.84 -15.85 -0.40
C MET A 144 -17.99 -17.12 -0.29
N LYS A 145 -17.00 -17.15 0.60
CA LYS A 145 -16.07 -18.30 0.76
C LYS A 145 -16.78 -19.60 1.08
N TYR A 146 -17.83 -19.55 1.91
CA TYR A 146 -18.59 -20.73 2.34
C TYR A 146 -19.87 -20.96 1.52
N LYS A 147 -20.19 -20.06 0.59
CA LYS A 147 -21.32 -20.27 -0.33
C LYS A 147 -20.95 -21.27 -1.42
N LYS A 148 -21.95 -22.01 -1.88
CA LYS A 148 -21.81 -22.92 -3.01
C LYS A 148 -21.67 -22.08 -4.29
N LEU A 149 -20.47 -22.08 -4.86
CA LEU A 149 -20.12 -21.31 -6.06
C LEU A 149 -19.67 -22.25 -7.16
N THR A 150 -19.94 -21.87 -8.41
CA THR A 150 -19.39 -22.55 -9.57
C THR A 150 -17.88 -22.31 -9.69
N HIS A 151 -17.17 -23.17 -10.41
CA HIS A 151 -15.74 -22.96 -10.68
C HIS A 151 -15.45 -21.63 -11.38
N ALA A 152 -16.33 -21.21 -12.30
CA ALA A 152 -16.23 -19.91 -12.96
C ALA A 152 -16.38 -18.74 -11.98
N GLN A 153 -17.35 -18.82 -11.05
CA GLN A 153 -17.53 -17.80 -10.00
C GLN A 153 -16.31 -17.72 -9.07
N ARG A 154 -15.74 -18.86 -8.68
CA ARG A 154 -14.50 -18.90 -7.86
C ARG A 154 -13.31 -18.28 -8.59
N SER A 155 -13.17 -18.55 -9.89
CA SER A 155 -12.13 -17.94 -10.72
C SER A 155 -12.28 -16.41 -10.76
N GLY A 156 -13.51 -15.91 -10.91
CA GLY A 156 -13.80 -14.47 -10.85
C GLY A 156 -13.45 -13.83 -9.50
N LEU A 157 -13.80 -14.48 -8.38
CA LEU A 157 -13.45 -13.98 -7.03
C LEU A 157 -11.94 -13.91 -6.81
N ASN A 158 -11.17 -14.87 -7.34
CA ASN A 158 -9.71 -14.87 -7.25
C ASN A 158 -9.05 -13.69 -8.00
N GLN A 159 -9.78 -12.98 -8.87
CA GLN A 159 -9.26 -11.78 -9.55
C GLN A 159 -9.36 -10.52 -8.68
N ILE A 160 -10.19 -10.49 -7.63
CA ILE A 160 -10.42 -9.28 -6.82
C ILE A 160 -9.13 -8.78 -6.15
N PRO A 161 -8.30 -9.62 -5.50
CA PRO A 161 -7.04 -9.16 -4.91
C PRO A 161 -6.08 -8.60 -5.96
N ASN A 162 -6.03 -9.21 -7.15
CA ASN A 162 -5.19 -8.76 -8.26
C ASN A 162 -5.63 -7.38 -8.77
N ARG A 163 -6.94 -7.09 -8.76
CA ARG A 163 -7.48 -5.77 -9.11
C ARG A 163 -7.06 -4.69 -8.11
N ARG A 164 -7.07 -4.99 -6.80
CA ARG A 164 -6.56 -4.07 -5.78
C ARG A 164 -5.08 -3.79 -5.96
N PHE A 165 -4.30 -4.84 -6.19
CA PHE A 165 -2.86 -4.71 -6.44
C PHE A 165 -2.56 -3.86 -7.68
N THR A 166 -3.21 -4.17 -8.81
CA THR A 166 -3.00 -3.41 -10.06
C THR A 166 -3.47 -1.96 -9.97
N LEU A 167 -4.53 -1.67 -9.21
CA LEU A 167 -4.96 -0.29 -8.98
C LEU A 167 -3.97 0.48 -8.09
N TRP A 168 -3.49 -0.13 -7.01
CA TRP A 168 -2.57 0.50 -6.07
C TRP A 168 -1.25 0.90 -6.74
N TRP A 169 -0.69 0.02 -7.58
CA TRP A 169 0.54 0.28 -8.34
C TRP A 169 0.28 0.89 -9.72
N SER A 170 -0.93 1.39 -9.98
CA SER A 170 -1.33 1.86 -11.30
C SER A 170 -0.45 2.97 -11.88
N PRO A 171 0.09 3.94 -11.10
CA PRO A 171 0.96 4.98 -11.67
C PRO A 171 2.25 4.41 -12.28
N THR A 172 2.80 3.35 -11.69
CA THR A 172 4.02 2.70 -12.19
C THR A 172 3.72 1.68 -13.28
N ILE A 173 2.61 0.96 -13.18
CA ILE A 173 2.22 -0.06 -14.16
C ILE A 173 1.78 0.60 -15.48
N ASN A 174 0.97 1.67 -15.42
CA ASN A 174 0.41 2.33 -16.61
C ASN A 174 1.27 3.51 -17.09
N ARG A 175 2.59 3.37 -17.06
CA ARG A 175 3.50 4.44 -17.48
C ARG A 175 3.82 4.36 -18.97
N MET A 176 3.98 5.54 -19.59
CA MET A 176 4.30 5.68 -21.01
C MET A 176 5.56 4.91 -21.45
N ASN A 177 6.58 4.82 -20.58
CA ASN A 177 7.90 4.26 -20.94
C ASN A 177 8.06 2.74 -20.69
N VAL A 178 7.02 2.03 -20.23
CA VAL A 178 7.14 0.59 -19.90
C VAL A 178 6.62 -0.32 -21.00
N TYR A 179 5.60 0.10 -21.75
CA TYR A 179 5.00 -0.72 -22.79
C TYR A 179 5.23 -0.12 -24.17
N VAL A 180 5.82 -0.93 -25.06
CA VAL A 180 5.74 -0.66 -26.50
C VAL A 180 4.32 -1.00 -26.94
N GLY A 181 3.49 0.01 -27.16
CA GLY A 181 2.11 -0.20 -27.55
C GLY A 181 1.38 1.10 -27.86
N PHE A 182 0.28 0.97 -28.62
CA PHE A 182 -0.60 2.09 -28.92
C PHE A 182 -1.27 2.59 -27.64
N GLN A 183 -1.20 3.90 -27.42
CA GLN A 183 -1.90 4.60 -26.36
C GLN A 183 -3.40 4.64 -26.68
N VAL A 184 -4.23 4.24 -25.71
CA VAL A 184 -5.69 4.26 -25.87
C VAL A 184 -6.30 5.08 -24.74
N GLN A 185 -7.15 6.04 -25.09
CA GLN A 185 -7.93 6.80 -24.10
C GLN A 185 -9.09 5.96 -23.56
N LEU A 186 -9.33 6.01 -22.25
CA LEU A 186 -10.50 5.38 -21.64
C LEU A 186 -11.76 6.20 -21.88
N ASP A 187 -12.85 5.51 -22.20
CA ASP A 187 -14.13 6.11 -22.52
C ASP A 187 -14.60 7.08 -21.42
N LEU A 188 -15.03 8.28 -21.82
CA LEU A 188 -15.55 9.34 -20.96
C LEU A 188 -14.58 9.85 -19.87
N THR A 189 -13.28 9.60 -20.03
CA THR A 189 -12.24 10.08 -19.10
C THR A 189 -11.04 10.61 -19.87
N GLY A 190 -10.22 11.43 -19.22
CA GLY A 190 -8.94 11.88 -19.76
C GLY A 190 -7.79 10.89 -19.58
N ILE A 191 -8.07 9.65 -19.14
CA ILE A 191 -7.03 8.70 -18.77
C ILE A 191 -6.56 7.94 -20.00
N PHE A 192 -5.26 7.97 -20.23
CA PHE A 192 -4.61 7.18 -21.26
C PHE A 192 -4.06 5.88 -20.68
N MET A 193 -4.35 4.76 -21.35
CA MET A 193 -3.73 3.48 -21.04
C MET A 193 -2.64 3.14 -22.04
N HIS A 194 -1.48 2.77 -21.50
CA HIS A 194 -0.32 2.33 -22.26
C HIS A 194 -0.25 0.79 -22.18
N GLY A 195 -0.87 0.13 -23.17
CA GLY A 195 -0.98 -1.33 -23.22
C GLY A 195 -2.34 -1.88 -22.74
N LYS A 196 -2.52 -3.20 -22.91
CA LYS A 196 -3.76 -3.89 -22.55
C LYS A 196 -3.66 -4.47 -21.15
N ILE A 197 -4.16 -3.74 -20.15
CA ILE A 197 -4.23 -4.17 -18.74
C ILE A 197 -5.70 -4.23 -18.30
N PRO A 198 -6.41 -5.37 -18.53
CA PRO A 198 -7.85 -5.45 -18.32
C PRO A 198 -8.28 -5.20 -16.87
N THR A 199 -7.51 -5.70 -15.89
CA THR A 199 -7.83 -5.52 -14.46
C THR A 199 -7.81 -4.05 -14.04
N LEU A 200 -6.85 -3.28 -14.56
CA LEU A 200 -6.75 -1.85 -14.31
C LEU A 200 -7.88 -1.08 -15.00
N LYS A 201 -8.18 -1.41 -16.27
CA LYS A 201 -9.31 -0.82 -17.01
C LYS A 201 -10.61 -0.92 -16.23
N ILE A 202 -10.93 -2.11 -15.70
CA ILE A 202 -12.15 -2.34 -14.92
C ILE A 202 -12.15 -1.46 -13.66
N SER A 203 -11.03 -1.40 -12.93
CA SER A 203 -10.94 -0.59 -11.71
C SER A 203 -11.08 0.91 -11.98
N LEU A 204 -10.47 1.44 -13.03
CA LEU A 204 -10.58 2.86 -13.39
C LEU A 204 -12.00 3.23 -13.86
N ILE A 205 -12.65 2.37 -14.65
CA ILE A 205 -14.05 2.56 -15.06
C ILE A 205 -14.98 2.56 -13.83
N GLN A 206 -14.71 1.71 -12.83
CA GLN A 206 -15.50 1.69 -11.60
C GLN A 206 -15.33 2.96 -10.76
N ILE A 207 -14.12 3.54 -10.73
CA ILE A 207 -13.87 4.82 -10.04
C ILE A 207 -14.63 5.95 -10.74
N PHE A 208 -14.45 6.10 -12.06
CA PHE A 208 -15.03 7.21 -12.84
C PHE A 208 -16.44 6.92 -13.40
N ARG A 209 -17.16 5.99 -12.78
CA ARG A 209 -18.53 5.62 -13.19
C ARG A 209 -19.50 6.79 -13.06
N ALA A 210 -20.65 6.69 -13.73
CA ALA A 210 -21.73 7.68 -13.64
C ALA A 210 -21.28 9.11 -13.97
N HIS A 211 -20.45 9.24 -15.01
CA HIS A 211 -19.96 10.51 -15.54
C HIS A 211 -19.13 11.34 -14.55
N LEU A 212 -18.44 10.69 -13.61
CA LEU A 212 -17.70 11.39 -12.55
C LEU A 212 -16.68 12.39 -13.10
N TRP A 213 -16.00 12.08 -14.20
CA TRP A 213 -15.03 13.00 -14.83
C TRP A 213 -15.68 14.32 -15.26
N GLN A 214 -16.84 14.24 -15.92
CA GLN A 214 -17.60 15.43 -16.35
C GLN A 214 -18.11 16.22 -15.14
N LYS A 215 -18.62 15.53 -14.11
CA LYS A 215 -19.11 16.16 -12.89
C LYS A 215 -18.01 16.89 -12.12
N ILE A 216 -16.80 16.32 -12.05
CA ILE A 216 -15.65 16.98 -11.42
C ILE A 216 -15.32 18.29 -12.16
N HIS A 217 -15.22 18.23 -13.49
CA HIS A 217 -14.95 19.42 -14.30
C HIS A 217 -16.03 20.50 -14.11
N GLU A 218 -17.30 20.13 -14.23
CA GLU A 218 -18.41 21.08 -14.08
C GLU A 218 -18.50 21.67 -12.66
N ASN A 219 -18.29 20.87 -11.61
CA ASN A 219 -18.32 21.36 -10.24
C ASN A 219 -17.18 22.36 -9.97
N ILE A 220 -15.96 22.07 -10.44
CA ILE A 220 -14.84 23.01 -10.28
C ILE A 220 -15.14 24.34 -10.99
N VAL A 221 -15.70 24.30 -12.20
CA VAL A 221 -16.09 25.51 -12.94
C VAL A 221 -17.17 26.30 -12.17
N MET A 222 -18.17 25.61 -11.63
CA MET A 222 -19.22 26.26 -10.84
C MET A 222 -18.68 26.89 -9.56
N ASP A 223 -17.83 26.18 -8.83
CA ASP A 223 -17.23 26.69 -7.57
C ASP A 223 -16.34 27.91 -7.85
N LEU A 224 -15.54 27.89 -8.92
CA LEU A 224 -14.75 29.05 -9.34
C LEU A 224 -15.62 30.24 -9.74
N CYS A 225 -16.72 30.00 -10.48
CA CYS A 225 -17.68 31.05 -10.83
C CYS A 225 -18.26 31.71 -9.58
N GLN A 226 -18.65 30.92 -8.58
CA GLN A 226 -19.17 31.43 -7.31
C GLN A 226 -18.15 32.28 -6.54
N VAL A 227 -16.88 31.86 -6.50
CA VAL A 227 -15.81 32.63 -5.86
C VAL A 227 -15.58 33.95 -6.61
N LEU A 228 -15.55 33.93 -7.93
CA LEU A 228 -15.37 35.12 -8.76
C LEU A 228 -16.54 36.11 -8.63
N ASP A 229 -17.77 35.60 -8.51
CA ASP A 229 -18.96 36.43 -8.27
C ASP A 229 -18.92 37.11 -6.90
N GLN A 230 -18.42 36.41 -5.86
CA GLN A 230 -18.26 37.00 -4.52
C GLN A 230 -17.20 38.12 -4.48
N GLU A 231 -16.14 38.00 -5.28
CA GLU A 231 -15.04 38.97 -5.34
C GLU A 231 -15.18 39.98 -6.51
N SER A 232 -16.36 40.04 -7.13
CA SER A 232 -16.60 40.83 -8.34
C SER A 232 -16.36 42.33 -8.15
N ASP A 233 -16.79 42.89 -7.02
CA ASP A 233 -16.58 44.30 -6.68
C ASP A 233 -15.09 44.61 -6.45
N HIS A 234 -14.34 43.71 -5.80
CA HIS A 234 -12.93 43.90 -5.49
C HIS A 234 -12.03 43.80 -6.73
N LEU A 235 -12.42 42.97 -7.70
CA LEU A 235 -11.67 42.70 -8.92
C LEU A 235 -12.13 43.56 -10.12
N GLU A 236 -13.07 44.49 -9.89
CA GLU A 236 -13.67 45.33 -10.93
C GLU A 236 -14.29 44.52 -12.09
N ILE A 237 -14.90 43.38 -11.77
CA ILE A 237 -15.59 42.52 -12.74
C ILE A 237 -17.01 43.05 -12.96
N GLN A 238 -17.36 43.34 -14.22
CA GLN A 238 -18.72 43.73 -14.60
C GLN A 238 -19.68 42.54 -14.59
N ASN A 239 -19.24 41.42 -15.16
CA ASN A 239 -20.05 40.21 -15.26
C ASN A 239 -19.17 38.96 -15.39
N THR A 240 -19.51 37.92 -14.64
CA THR A 240 -18.94 36.58 -14.77
C THR A 240 -19.91 35.73 -15.58
N GLN A 241 -19.52 35.36 -16.80
CA GLN A 241 -20.33 34.51 -17.66
C GLN A 241 -19.75 33.10 -17.71
N LYS A 242 -20.50 32.12 -17.18
CA LYS A 242 -20.23 30.69 -17.44
C LYS A 242 -20.68 30.36 -18.86
N GLU A 243 -19.75 29.83 -19.66
CA GLU A 243 -20.04 29.41 -21.02
C GLU A 243 -20.81 28.09 -21.09
N SER A 244 -21.51 27.87 -22.20
CA SER A 244 -22.18 26.59 -22.45
C SER A 244 -21.15 25.51 -22.77
N ILE A 245 -20.83 24.70 -21.77
CA ILE A 245 -19.78 23.66 -21.86
C ILE A 245 -20.29 22.48 -22.68
N HIS A 246 -19.61 22.17 -23.79
CA HIS A 246 -19.89 20.95 -24.54
C HIS A 246 -19.65 19.71 -23.65
N PRO A 247 -20.58 18.73 -23.57
CA PRO A 247 -20.49 17.62 -22.61
C PRO A 247 -19.20 16.79 -22.70
N ARG A 248 -18.57 16.75 -23.88
CA ARG A 248 -17.32 15.99 -24.11
C ARG A 248 -16.03 16.79 -23.94
N LYS A 249 -16.13 18.08 -23.62
CA LYS A 249 -14.96 18.98 -23.50
C LYS A 249 -14.01 18.50 -22.41
N SER A 250 -14.55 18.07 -21.26
CA SER A 250 -13.78 17.70 -20.07
C SER A 250 -12.71 16.62 -20.29
N TYR A 251 -12.88 15.75 -21.28
CA TYR A 251 -11.92 14.70 -21.63
C TYR A 251 -11.40 14.81 -23.08
N LYS A 252 -11.57 15.96 -23.74
CA LYS A 252 -10.96 16.21 -25.05
C LYS A 252 -9.59 16.84 -24.85
N MET A 253 -8.52 16.07 -25.04
CA MET A 253 -7.15 16.52 -24.76
C MET A 253 -6.45 17.22 -25.94
N ASN A 254 -7.07 17.27 -27.11
CA ASN A 254 -6.47 17.87 -28.31
C ASN A 254 -6.78 19.37 -28.46
N SER A 255 -7.92 19.81 -27.95
CA SER A 255 -8.34 21.21 -27.99
C SER A 255 -9.41 21.51 -26.95
N SER A 256 -9.44 22.75 -26.48
CA SER A 256 -10.39 23.27 -25.50
C SER A 256 -11.02 24.58 -25.97
N CYS A 257 -12.00 25.07 -25.22
CA CYS A 257 -12.58 26.41 -25.32
C CYS A 257 -12.60 27.05 -23.91
N ALA A 258 -12.99 28.31 -23.77
CA ALA A 258 -13.17 28.93 -22.46
C ALA A 258 -14.31 28.26 -21.66
N ASP A 259 -14.17 28.20 -20.33
CA ASP A 259 -15.23 27.74 -19.41
C ASP A 259 -15.95 28.93 -18.75
N ILE A 260 -15.19 29.96 -18.38
CA ILE A 260 -15.65 31.20 -17.75
C ILE A 260 -15.08 32.37 -18.56
N ILE A 261 -15.91 33.37 -18.83
CA ILE A 261 -15.53 34.65 -19.42
C ILE A 261 -15.80 35.72 -18.37
N LEU A 262 -14.81 36.56 -18.13
CA LEU A 262 -14.97 37.73 -17.27
C LEU A 262 -14.97 38.97 -18.15
N MET A 263 -15.92 39.87 -17.91
CA MET A 263 -15.95 41.19 -18.54
C MET A 263 -15.54 42.22 -17.49
N ALA A 264 -14.53 43.03 -17.78
CA ALA A 264 -14.06 44.07 -16.86
C ALA A 264 -15.00 45.28 -16.89
N ASN A 265 -15.09 46.03 -15.79
CA ASN A 265 -15.81 47.31 -15.80
C ASN A 265 -15.12 48.38 -16.66
N TYR A 266 -13.79 48.32 -16.73
CA TYR A 266 -12.96 49.18 -17.58
C TYR A 266 -11.94 48.34 -18.35
N ASN A 267 -10.66 48.42 -18.01
CA ASN A 267 -9.59 47.65 -18.66
C ASN A 267 -8.71 47.06 -17.58
N TRP A 268 -8.34 45.78 -17.71
CA TRP A 268 -7.32 45.19 -16.86
C TRP A 268 -5.94 45.37 -17.45
N GLN A 269 -5.00 45.76 -16.59
CA GLN A 269 -3.58 45.64 -16.86
C GLN A 269 -3.17 44.19 -16.59
N VAL A 270 -3.01 43.40 -17.64
CA VAL A 270 -2.70 41.98 -17.53
C VAL A 270 -1.18 41.78 -17.65
N SER A 271 -0.61 40.95 -16.78
CA SER A 271 0.80 40.58 -16.85
C SER A 271 1.07 39.63 -18.02
N ASN A 272 2.35 39.40 -18.33
CA ASN A 272 2.72 38.27 -19.18
C ASN A 272 2.34 36.94 -18.49
N PRO A 273 2.05 35.87 -19.28
CA PRO A 273 1.70 34.56 -18.70
C PRO A 273 2.81 34.03 -17.77
N SER A 274 2.44 33.74 -16.53
CA SER A 274 3.32 33.21 -15.49
C SER A 274 2.68 31.99 -14.80
N LEU A 275 3.46 31.28 -13.96
CA LEU A 275 2.94 30.15 -13.16
C LEU A 275 2.20 30.68 -11.94
N LEU A 276 1.20 29.92 -11.44
CA LEU A 276 0.38 30.31 -10.29
C LEU A 276 1.17 30.69 -9.02
N HIS A 277 2.36 30.11 -8.81
CA HIS A 277 3.21 30.39 -7.64
C HIS A 277 4.30 31.43 -7.89
N HIS A 278 4.32 32.06 -9.07
CA HIS A 278 5.20 33.17 -9.36
C HIS A 278 4.73 34.42 -8.59
N SER A 279 5.66 35.21 -8.06
CA SER A 279 5.34 36.31 -7.13
C SER A 279 5.75 37.69 -7.61
N LYS A 280 6.48 37.79 -8.73
CA LYS A 280 7.01 39.05 -9.27
C LYS A 280 6.42 39.33 -10.64
N ASP A 281 5.11 39.48 -10.70
CA ASP A 281 4.42 39.83 -11.93
C ASP A 281 4.52 41.34 -12.17
N ILE A 282 4.74 41.68 -13.43
CA ILE A 282 4.80 43.07 -13.91
C ILE A 282 3.59 43.25 -14.84
N TYR A 283 2.73 44.21 -14.51
CA TYR A 283 1.45 44.46 -15.19
C TYR A 283 1.57 45.49 -16.33
N ASP A 284 2.66 45.43 -17.09
CA ASP A 284 2.95 46.35 -18.21
C ASP A 284 2.45 45.80 -19.56
N GLY A 285 1.63 44.75 -19.54
CA GLY A 285 1.15 44.05 -20.73
C GLY A 285 -0.01 44.73 -21.46
N THR A 286 -0.61 44.00 -22.40
CA THR A 286 -1.76 44.47 -23.18
C THR A 286 -2.98 44.69 -22.30
N THR A 287 -3.59 45.88 -22.36
CA THR A 287 -4.92 46.13 -21.79
C THR A 287 -5.97 45.32 -22.54
N SER A 288 -6.60 44.38 -21.85
CA SER A 288 -7.77 43.65 -22.34
C SER A 288 -9.06 44.30 -21.81
N PRO A 289 -10.05 44.57 -22.68
CA PRO A 289 -11.40 44.94 -22.25
C PRO A 289 -12.12 43.74 -21.63
#